data_AF-A0A947C9K3-F1
#
_entry.id   AF-A0A947C9K3-F1
#
_cell.length_a   1.000
_cell.length_b   1.000
_cell.length_c   1.000
_cell.angle_alpha   90.00
_cell.angle_beta   90.00
_cell.angle_gamma   90.00
#
_symmetry.space_group_name_H-M   'P 1'
#
loop_
_entity.id
_entity.type
_entity.pdbx_description
1 polymer ?
#
loop_
_entity_poly.entity_id
_entity_poly.type
_entity_poly.pdbx_seq_one_letter_code
_entity_poly.pdbx_strand_id
1 'polypeptide(L)'
;MRRGLASAALVVGFSALAAFATAQPVYTHAVQEGDTLASIAQRYYADPTREAVLREANRMKGSGANGLVPGSWIFIPMVSFYRVGKDETWKSIATQFYGVPARSAALIEANKGNRRVEPDEGVELLIPYPLRHVVAPGETLAKIAKAYLPDSPLSVKRLRAFNAGARIERGQVVLVPLFDLRLAGEGQMQASAAFMRAAGGGAAKAAQDEVESALPKLIEQVAKAQFAEAVALGNRLLGAQSLSSTQVVTIEKELAVAYVALERADLAEASFRAALALQPNLELDTVRTSPQVLEAFNRAKQPAQD
;
A
#
# COMPACT_ATOMS: atom_id res chain seq x y z
N MET A 1 35.04 -50.16 46.41
CA MET A 1 35.59 -49.07 45.57
C MET A 1 34.53 -48.69 44.53
N ARG A 2 34.00 -47.47 44.64
CA ARG A 2 32.90 -46.94 43.83
C ARG A 2 33.35 -46.69 42.38
N ARG A 3 32.62 -47.24 41.40
CA ARG A 3 32.69 -46.82 39.99
C ARG A 3 31.58 -45.80 39.75
N GLY A 4 31.95 -44.55 39.49
CA GLY A 4 31.02 -43.48 39.15
C GLY A 4 30.57 -43.58 37.71
N LEU A 5 29.26 -43.66 37.50
CA LEU A 5 28.59 -43.44 36.22
C LEU A 5 28.48 -41.91 36.01
N ALA A 6 29.15 -41.38 34.99
CA ALA A 6 28.90 -40.03 34.51
C ALA A 6 27.87 -40.10 33.37
N SER A 7 26.61 -39.85 33.69
CA SER A 7 25.55 -39.67 32.70
C SER A 7 25.65 -38.25 32.14
N ALA A 8 26.07 -38.14 30.87
CA ALA A 8 25.96 -36.90 30.11
C ALA A 8 24.50 -36.70 29.68
N ALA A 9 23.79 -35.78 30.34
CA ALA A 9 22.46 -35.36 29.92
C ALA A 9 22.60 -34.37 28.75
N LEU A 10 22.25 -34.83 27.55
CA LEU A 10 22.14 -34.00 26.35
C LEU A 10 20.81 -33.22 26.42
N VAL A 11 20.87 -31.97 26.85
CA VAL A 11 19.71 -31.05 26.77
C VAL A 11 19.61 -30.56 25.33
N VAL A 12 18.75 -31.20 24.53
CA VAL A 12 18.33 -30.67 23.24
C VAL A 12 17.32 -29.56 23.51
N GLY A 13 17.79 -28.31 23.49
CA GLY A 13 16.94 -27.13 23.54
C GLY A 13 16.11 -27.02 22.27
N PHE A 14 14.84 -27.37 22.33
CA PHE A 14 13.89 -27.15 21.25
C PHE A 14 13.41 -25.68 21.33
N SER A 15 14.16 -24.77 20.72
CA SER A 15 13.70 -23.39 20.53
C SER A 15 12.63 -23.38 19.44
N ALA A 16 11.37 -23.56 19.85
CA ALA A 16 10.23 -23.26 18.99
C ALA A 16 10.18 -21.74 18.78
N LEU A 17 10.65 -21.28 17.63
CA LEU A 17 10.30 -19.97 17.09
C LEU A 17 8.79 -19.98 16.83
N ALA A 18 8.02 -19.56 17.82
CA ALA A 18 6.62 -19.24 17.64
C ALA A 18 6.56 -18.04 16.70
N ALA A 19 6.36 -18.29 15.41
CA ALA A 19 5.89 -17.27 14.49
C ALA A 19 4.51 -16.85 14.98
N PHE A 20 4.43 -15.74 15.71
CA PHE A 20 3.17 -15.08 16.00
C PHE A 20 2.58 -14.63 14.68
N ALA A 21 1.75 -15.48 14.07
CA ALA A 21 0.84 -15.04 13.02
C ALA A 21 -0.11 -14.04 13.68
N THR A 22 0.17 -12.75 13.55
CA THR A 22 -0.76 -11.72 13.97
C THR A 22 -2.00 -11.87 13.10
N ALA A 23 -3.10 -12.33 13.72
CA ALA A 23 -4.37 -12.42 13.02
C ALA A 23 -4.72 -11.03 12.50
N GLN A 24 -4.98 -10.91 11.20
CA GLN A 24 -5.45 -9.67 10.60
C GLN A 24 -6.69 -9.21 11.37
N PRO A 25 -6.74 -7.95 11.84
CA PRO A 25 -7.88 -7.47 12.59
C PRO A 25 -9.13 -7.54 11.71
N VAL A 26 -10.15 -8.21 12.22
CA VAL A 26 -11.41 -8.46 11.53
C VAL A 26 -12.42 -7.42 11.98
N TYR A 27 -12.96 -6.62 11.05
CA TYR A 27 -14.06 -5.72 11.36
C TYR A 27 -15.39 -6.45 11.16
N THR A 28 -16.27 -6.38 12.15
CA THR A 28 -17.58 -7.02 12.08
C THR A 28 -18.70 -6.02 12.32
N HIS A 29 -19.80 -6.22 11.61
CA HIS A 29 -21.02 -5.46 11.78
C HIS A 29 -22.11 -6.38 12.38
N ALA A 30 -22.74 -5.92 13.46
CA ALA A 30 -23.94 -6.54 13.99
C ALA A 30 -25.13 -6.09 13.16
N VAL A 31 -25.74 -7.03 12.44
CA VAL A 31 -26.90 -6.80 11.58
C VAL A 31 -28.04 -6.23 12.41
N GLN A 32 -28.59 -5.11 11.98
CA GLN A 32 -29.73 -4.44 12.58
C GLN A 32 -31.03 -4.77 11.83
N GLU A 33 -32.17 -4.44 12.44
CA GLU A 33 -33.45 -4.55 11.76
C GLU A 33 -33.50 -3.60 10.55
N GLY A 34 -33.93 -4.11 9.39
CA GLY A 34 -33.98 -3.36 8.14
C GLY A 34 -32.66 -3.30 7.35
N ASP A 35 -31.57 -3.88 7.87
CA ASP A 35 -30.32 -3.93 7.11
C ASP A 35 -30.43 -4.80 5.86
N THR A 36 -29.81 -4.31 4.79
CA THR A 36 -29.56 -5.04 3.55
C THR A 36 -28.06 -5.02 3.28
N LEU A 37 -27.54 -5.94 2.45
CA LEU A 37 -26.13 -5.87 2.06
C LEU A 37 -25.81 -4.56 1.34
N ALA A 38 -26.74 -4.02 0.56
CA ALA A 38 -26.58 -2.73 -0.10
C ALA A 38 -26.52 -1.56 0.90
N SER A 39 -27.38 -1.53 1.93
CA SER A 39 -27.33 -0.47 2.96
C SER A 39 -26.07 -0.57 3.81
N ILE A 40 -25.62 -1.77 4.15
CA ILE A 40 -24.36 -1.99 4.86
C ILE A 40 -23.18 -1.58 3.97
N ALA A 41 -23.17 -1.95 2.70
CA ALA A 41 -22.14 -1.54 1.74
C ALA A 41 -22.10 0.00 1.58
N GLN A 42 -23.26 0.65 1.49
CA GLN A 42 -23.37 2.10 1.49
C GLN A 42 -22.79 2.71 2.77
N ARG A 43 -23.06 2.12 3.95
CA ARG A 43 -22.56 2.61 5.24
C ARG A 43 -21.04 2.55 5.35
N TYR A 44 -20.44 1.44 4.92
CA TYR A 44 -19.00 1.19 5.12
C TYR A 44 -18.11 1.60 3.95
N TYR A 45 -18.62 1.59 2.72
CA TYR A 45 -17.82 1.88 1.52
C TYR A 45 -18.32 3.10 0.73
N ALA A 46 -19.41 3.74 1.18
CA ALA A 46 -20.11 4.79 0.43
C ALA A 46 -20.58 4.35 -0.97
N ASP A 47 -20.67 3.05 -1.22
CA ASP A 47 -20.98 2.45 -2.52
C ASP A 47 -21.87 1.21 -2.30
N PRO A 48 -23.18 1.28 -2.61
CA PRO A 48 -24.11 0.18 -2.38
C PRO A 48 -23.84 -0.99 -3.32
N THR A 49 -23.14 -0.78 -4.43
CA THR A 49 -22.80 -1.83 -5.40
C THR A 49 -21.78 -2.83 -4.83
N ARG A 50 -21.11 -2.48 -3.71
CA ARG A 50 -20.20 -3.38 -2.98
C ARG A 50 -20.92 -4.48 -2.19
N GLU A 51 -22.24 -4.56 -2.25
CA GLU A 51 -22.97 -5.69 -1.67
C GLU A 51 -22.50 -7.06 -2.18
N ALA A 52 -22.04 -7.16 -3.43
CA ALA A 52 -21.49 -8.39 -3.99
C ALA A 52 -20.22 -8.84 -3.25
N VAL A 53 -19.37 -7.89 -2.84
CA VAL A 53 -18.16 -8.16 -2.06
C VAL A 53 -18.53 -8.68 -0.67
N LEU A 54 -19.49 -8.04 0.01
CA LEU A 54 -19.97 -8.48 1.31
C LEU A 54 -20.54 -9.91 1.24
N ARG A 55 -21.37 -10.17 0.23
CA ARG A 55 -21.98 -11.48 -0.01
C ARG A 55 -20.92 -12.57 -0.18
N GLU A 56 -19.92 -12.32 -1.02
CA GLU A 56 -18.87 -13.30 -1.32
C GLU A 56 -17.93 -13.51 -0.12
N ALA A 57 -17.53 -12.43 0.56
CA ALA A 57 -16.64 -12.50 1.73
C ALA A 57 -17.28 -13.28 2.89
N ASN A 58 -18.59 -13.13 3.08
CA ASN A 58 -19.36 -13.82 4.13
C ASN A 58 -19.96 -15.17 3.69
N ARG A 59 -19.64 -15.64 2.48
CA ARG A 59 -20.14 -16.93 1.94
C ARG A 59 -21.66 -17.06 1.92
N MET A 60 -22.36 -15.94 1.74
CA MET A 60 -23.81 -15.89 1.72
C MET A 60 -24.32 -16.32 0.34
N LYS A 61 -24.34 -17.63 0.07
CA LYS A 61 -24.90 -18.19 -1.17
C LYS A 61 -26.39 -18.49 -1.00
N GLY A 62 -27.21 -18.02 -1.94
CA GLY A 62 -28.61 -18.48 -2.09
C GLY A 62 -29.65 -17.81 -1.19
N SER A 63 -29.27 -16.92 -0.28
CA SER A 63 -30.24 -16.14 0.47
C SER A 63 -30.74 -15.01 -0.43
N GLY A 64 -32.03 -15.02 -0.77
CA GLY A 64 -32.71 -13.85 -1.34
C GLY A 64 -32.63 -12.64 -0.39
N ALA A 65 -33.45 -11.62 -0.62
CA ALA A 65 -33.49 -10.38 0.18
C ALA A 65 -33.56 -10.57 1.72
N ASN A 66 -33.84 -11.77 2.23
CA ASN A 66 -33.96 -12.14 3.65
C ASN A 66 -32.74 -12.88 4.25
N GLY A 67 -31.55 -12.76 3.67
CA GLY A 67 -30.35 -13.48 4.14
C GLY A 67 -29.68 -12.93 5.40
N LEU A 68 -30.04 -11.73 5.83
CA LEU A 68 -29.48 -11.08 7.00
C LEU A 68 -30.42 -11.28 8.19
N VAL A 69 -29.91 -11.89 9.25
CA VAL A 69 -30.66 -12.12 10.49
C VAL A 69 -30.26 -11.02 11.49
N PRO A 70 -31.18 -10.16 11.94
CA PRO A 70 -30.87 -9.18 12.98
C PRO A 70 -30.22 -9.82 14.20
N GLY A 71 -29.18 -9.18 14.74
CA GLY A 71 -28.35 -9.68 15.83
C GLY A 71 -27.23 -10.65 15.42
N SER A 72 -27.21 -11.13 14.17
CA SER A 72 -26.06 -11.85 13.63
C SER A 72 -24.90 -10.91 13.29
N TRP A 73 -23.70 -11.46 13.18
CA TRP A 73 -22.50 -10.70 12.82
C TRP A 73 -22.05 -11.08 11.42
N ILE A 74 -21.75 -10.07 10.61
CA ILE A 74 -21.07 -10.27 9.34
C ILE A 74 -19.71 -9.58 9.35
N PHE A 75 -18.78 -10.16 8.60
CA PHE A 75 -17.46 -9.59 8.35
C PHE A 75 -17.56 -8.46 7.31
N ILE A 76 -16.86 -7.36 7.58
CA ILE A 76 -16.70 -6.23 6.67
C ILE A 76 -15.28 -6.27 6.10
N PRO A 77 -15.08 -6.79 4.87
CA PRO A 77 -13.77 -6.83 4.23
C PRO A 77 -13.23 -5.43 3.95
N MET A 78 -11.96 -5.21 4.28
CA MET A 78 -11.30 -3.94 4.06
C MET A 78 -9.84 -4.15 3.70
N VAL A 79 -9.24 -3.12 3.11
CA VAL A 79 -7.78 -3.06 2.97
C VAL A 79 -7.12 -3.06 4.34
N SER A 80 -5.90 -3.60 4.40
CA SER A 80 -5.06 -3.51 5.60
C SER A 80 -3.94 -2.51 5.38
N PHE A 81 -3.37 -1.98 6.45
CA PHE A 81 -2.17 -1.16 6.39
C PHE A 81 -1.01 -1.89 7.05
N TYR A 82 0.15 -1.84 6.40
CA TYR A 82 1.32 -2.57 6.84
C TYR A 82 2.54 -1.66 6.85
N ARG A 83 3.18 -1.54 8.02
CA ARG A 83 4.43 -0.81 8.14
C ARG A 83 5.60 -1.71 7.77
N VAL A 84 6.38 -1.26 6.79
CA VAL A 84 7.51 -1.99 6.23
C VAL A 84 8.62 -2.08 7.26
N GLY A 85 9.09 -3.30 7.51
CA GLY A 85 10.23 -3.60 8.34
C GLY A 85 11.55 -3.45 7.58
N LYS A 86 12.64 -3.61 8.32
CA LYS A 86 13.99 -3.57 7.77
C LYS A 86 14.21 -4.69 6.73
N ASP A 87 14.84 -4.33 5.60
CA ASP A 87 15.23 -5.23 4.51
C ASP A 87 14.07 -5.98 3.82
N GLU A 88 12.83 -5.54 4.01
CA GLU A 88 11.68 -6.13 3.34
C GLU A 88 11.59 -5.73 1.87
N THR A 89 11.06 -6.64 1.05
CA THR A 89 10.87 -6.43 -0.38
C THR A 89 9.39 -6.54 -0.72
N TRP A 90 8.99 -5.99 -1.86
CA TRP A 90 7.63 -6.21 -2.39
C TRP A 90 7.28 -7.70 -2.48
N LYS A 91 8.27 -8.55 -2.78
CA LYS A 91 8.10 -10.00 -2.90
C LYS A 91 7.93 -10.69 -1.55
N SER A 92 8.69 -10.31 -0.52
CA SER A 92 8.55 -10.88 0.82
C SER A 92 7.18 -10.51 1.41
N ILE A 93 6.77 -9.24 1.26
CA ILE A 93 5.47 -8.75 1.71
C ILE A 93 4.34 -9.46 0.94
N ALA A 94 4.44 -9.60 -0.38
CA ALA A 94 3.45 -10.35 -1.16
C ALA A 94 3.37 -11.83 -0.76
N THR A 95 4.49 -12.44 -0.37
CA THR A 95 4.51 -13.81 0.14
C THR A 95 3.79 -13.89 1.49
N GLN A 96 4.01 -12.93 2.39
CA GLN A 96 3.32 -12.88 3.67
C GLN A 96 1.81 -12.72 3.52
N PHE A 97 1.35 -11.78 2.70
CA PHE A 97 -0.07 -11.44 2.60
C PHE A 97 -0.84 -12.27 1.59
N TYR A 98 -0.18 -12.73 0.54
CA TYR A 98 -0.82 -13.45 -0.57
C TYR A 98 -0.24 -14.83 -0.83
N GLY A 99 0.72 -15.29 -0.03
CA GLY A 99 1.30 -16.63 -0.12
C GLY A 99 2.30 -16.84 -1.26
N VAL A 100 2.39 -15.92 -2.23
CA VAL A 100 3.31 -16.04 -3.37
C VAL A 100 3.95 -14.70 -3.77
N PRO A 101 5.24 -14.69 -4.13
CA PRO A 101 5.95 -13.46 -4.45
C PRO A 101 5.48 -12.81 -5.76
N ALA A 102 4.94 -13.61 -6.69
CA ALA A 102 4.46 -13.12 -7.99
C ALA A 102 3.29 -12.12 -7.87
N ARG A 103 2.61 -12.07 -6.73
CA ARG A 103 1.51 -11.14 -6.45
C ARG A 103 1.96 -9.75 -6.04
N SER A 104 3.27 -9.50 -5.94
CA SER A 104 3.84 -8.19 -5.59
C SER A 104 3.43 -7.07 -6.54
N ALA A 105 3.10 -7.38 -7.79
CA ALA A 105 2.62 -6.38 -8.75
C ALA A 105 1.38 -5.63 -8.26
N ALA A 106 0.47 -6.29 -7.53
CA ALA A 106 -0.71 -5.64 -6.96
C ALA A 106 -0.37 -4.72 -5.78
N LEU A 107 0.63 -5.07 -4.96
CA LEU A 107 1.11 -4.21 -3.88
C LEU A 107 1.76 -2.93 -4.45
N ILE A 108 2.64 -3.11 -5.44
CA ILE A 108 3.34 -2.00 -6.09
C ILE A 108 2.33 -1.04 -6.70
N GLU A 109 1.34 -1.55 -7.44
CA GLU A 109 0.30 -0.74 -8.04
C GLU A 109 -0.54 -0.01 -6.99
N ALA A 110 -1.00 -0.72 -5.96
CA ALA A 110 -1.84 -0.15 -4.89
C ALA A 110 -1.14 0.97 -4.11
N ASN A 111 0.20 1.00 -4.11
CA ASN A 111 1.00 1.98 -3.40
C ASN A 111 1.72 2.96 -4.33
N LYS A 112 1.36 3.00 -5.63
CA LYS A 112 2.03 3.85 -6.65
C LYS A 112 3.55 3.65 -6.68
N GLY A 113 4.02 2.47 -6.30
CA GLY A 113 5.42 2.13 -6.19
C GLY A 113 6.09 1.87 -7.54
N ASN A 114 7.41 1.73 -7.51
CA ASN A 114 8.23 1.40 -8.67
C ASN A 114 8.70 -0.06 -8.58
N ARG A 115 8.57 -0.83 -9.67
CA ARG A 115 9.01 -2.24 -9.72
C ARG A 115 10.51 -2.45 -9.57
N ARG A 116 11.30 -1.38 -9.73
CA ARG A 116 12.77 -1.41 -9.63
C ARG A 116 13.28 -0.94 -8.27
N VAL A 117 12.39 -0.50 -7.38
CA VAL A 117 12.74 0.07 -6.07
C VAL A 117 11.92 -0.66 -5.02
N GLU A 118 12.58 -1.19 -4.00
CA GLU A 118 11.91 -1.84 -2.88
C GLU A 118 11.26 -0.79 -1.96
N PRO A 119 10.24 -1.16 -1.17
CA PRO A 119 9.60 -0.19 -0.28
C PRO A 119 10.56 0.20 0.85
N ASP A 120 10.51 1.46 1.27
CA ASP A 120 11.41 1.95 2.32
C ASP A 120 11.01 1.44 3.70
N GLU A 121 11.99 1.25 4.58
CA GLU A 121 11.72 0.93 5.98
C GLU A 121 10.85 2.02 6.62
N GLY A 122 9.83 1.60 7.38
CA GLY A 122 8.95 2.50 8.13
C GLY A 122 7.82 3.12 7.34
N VAL A 123 7.80 3.04 6.00
CA VAL A 123 6.63 3.45 5.21
C VAL A 123 5.47 2.51 5.47
N GLU A 124 4.26 3.03 5.27
CA GLU A 124 3.02 2.31 5.52
C GLU A 124 2.36 2.02 4.19
N LEU A 125 2.20 0.73 3.87
CA LEU A 125 1.65 0.27 2.62
C LEU A 125 0.18 -0.07 2.78
N LEU A 126 -0.61 0.29 1.78
CA LEU A 126 -1.94 -0.28 1.57
C LEU A 126 -1.78 -1.71 1.04
N ILE A 127 -2.41 -2.65 1.71
CA ILE A 127 -2.49 -4.05 1.31
C ILE A 127 -3.90 -4.33 0.79
N PRO A 128 -4.10 -4.53 -0.52
CA PRO A 128 -5.39 -4.93 -1.07
C PRO A 128 -5.97 -6.17 -0.41
N TYR A 129 -7.27 -6.16 -0.13
CA TYR A 129 -7.98 -7.29 0.44
C TYR A 129 -8.07 -8.43 -0.59
N PRO A 130 -7.57 -9.65 -0.30
CA PRO A 130 -7.57 -10.75 -1.26
C PRO A 130 -8.91 -11.50 -1.20
N LEU A 131 -9.97 -10.95 -1.81
CA LEU A 131 -11.27 -11.61 -1.84
C LEU A 131 -11.16 -12.97 -2.52
N ARG A 132 -11.50 -14.03 -1.79
CA ARG A 132 -11.49 -15.41 -2.29
C ARG A 132 -12.80 -15.72 -2.97
N HIS A 133 -12.82 -15.77 -4.29
CA HIS A 133 -13.99 -16.11 -5.09
C HIS A 133 -13.90 -17.55 -5.62
N VAL A 134 -14.97 -18.34 -5.45
CA VAL A 134 -15.05 -19.72 -5.95
C VAL A 134 -15.73 -19.74 -7.32
N VAL A 135 -14.99 -20.08 -8.36
CA VAL A 135 -15.43 -20.03 -9.76
C VAL A 135 -16.67 -20.90 -9.99
N ALA A 136 -17.72 -20.29 -10.54
CA ALA A 136 -18.96 -20.94 -10.91
C ALA A 136 -18.88 -21.64 -12.30
N PRO A 137 -19.81 -22.56 -12.64
CA PRO A 137 -19.83 -23.19 -13.95
C PRO A 137 -19.93 -22.16 -15.09
N GLY A 138 -19.01 -22.23 -16.07
CA GLY A 138 -19.00 -21.32 -17.23
C GLY A 138 -18.66 -19.85 -16.91
N GLU A 139 -18.14 -19.59 -15.71
CA GLU A 139 -17.71 -18.26 -15.31
C GLU A 139 -16.32 -17.92 -15.88
N THR A 140 -16.11 -16.64 -16.16
CA THR A 140 -14.87 -16.15 -16.75
C THR A 140 -14.26 -15.07 -15.86
N LEU A 141 -12.95 -14.84 -15.98
CA LEU A 141 -12.28 -13.72 -15.30
C LEU A 141 -12.92 -12.36 -15.61
N ALA A 142 -13.51 -12.20 -16.80
CA ALA A 142 -14.21 -10.97 -17.15
C ALA A 142 -15.49 -10.78 -16.32
N LYS A 143 -16.27 -11.85 -16.10
CA LYS A 143 -17.46 -11.81 -15.22
C LYS A 143 -17.07 -11.55 -13.78
N ILE A 144 -16.03 -12.22 -13.29
CA ILE A 144 -15.50 -12.03 -11.92
C ILE A 144 -14.99 -10.60 -11.73
N ALA A 145 -14.20 -10.08 -12.68
CA ALA A 145 -13.72 -8.71 -12.63
C ALA A 145 -14.87 -7.70 -12.62
N LYS A 146 -15.87 -7.88 -13.50
CA LYS A 146 -17.06 -7.02 -13.54
C LYS A 146 -17.86 -7.02 -12.23
N ALA A 147 -17.85 -8.14 -11.49
CA ALA A 147 -18.60 -8.27 -10.24
C ALA A 147 -17.95 -7.52 -9.06
N TYR A 148 -16.63 -7.31 -9.08
CA TYR A 148 -15.91 -6.86 -7.88
C TYR A 148 -14.91 -5.71 -8.11
N LEU A 149 -14.48 -5.48 -9.34
CA LEU A 149 -13.49 -4.46 -9.69
C LEU A 149 -14.14 -3.34 -10.51
N PRO A 150 -13.53 -2.13 -10.53
CA PRO A 150 -14.00 -1.05 -11.40
C PRO A 150 -14.10 -1.50 -12.87
N ASP A 151 -15.10 -0.98 -13.58
CA ASP A 151 -15.31 -1.30 -14.99
C ASP A 151 -14.19 -0.69 -15.84
N SER A 152 -13.18 -1.50 -16.13
CA SER A 152 -11.97 -1.09 -16.83
C SER A 152 -11.33 -2.30 -17.52
N PRO A 153 -10.82 -2.14 -18.75
CA PRO A 153 -10.01 -3.17 -19.39
C PRO A 153 -8.80 -3.61 -18.55
N LEU A 154 -8.30 -2.72 -17.68
CA LEU A 154 -7.20 -3.03 -16.76
C LEU A 154 -7.60 -4.04 -15.67
N SER A 155 -8.86 -4.08 -15.27
CA SER A 155 -9.34 -4.96 -14.18
C SER A 155 -9.17 -6.43 -14.51
N VAL A 156 -9.51 -6.85 -15.73
CA VAL A 156 -9.29 -8.23 -16.19
C VAL A 156 -7.81 -8.58 -16.27
N LYS A 157 -6.98 -7.63 -16.75
CA LYS A 157 -5.52 -7.81 -16.85
C LYS A 157 -4.88 -7.97 -15.46
N ARG A 158 -5.26 -7.11 -14.50
CA ARG A 158 -4.83 -7.17 -13.10
C ARG A 158 -5.22 -8.50 -12.47
N LEU A 159 -6.49 -8.90 -12.61
CA LEU A 159 -6.99 -10.14 -12.03
C LEU A 159 -6.26 -11.36 -12.60
N ARG A 160 -6.01 -11.38 -13.92
CA ARG A 160 -5.22 -12.44 -14.57
C ARG A 160 -3.79 -12.48 -14.04
N ALA A 161 -3.12 -11.34 -13.92
CA ALA A 161 -1.75 -11.25 -13.43
C ALA A 161 -1.65 -11.72 -11.96
N PHE A 162 -2.61 -11.33 -11.12
CA PHE A 162 -2.65 -11.71 -9.70
C PHE A 162 -2.88 -13.22 -9.49
N ASN A 163 -3.54 -13.87 -10.45
CA ASN A 163 -3.80 -15.31 -10.47
C ASN A 163 -3.00 -16.02 -11.57
N ALA A 164 -1.81 -15.51 -11.91
CA ALA A 164 -0.96 -16.14 -12.91
C ALA A 164 -0.68 -17.61 -12.54
N GLY A 165 -0.92 -18.51 -13.50
CA GLY A 165 -0.78 -19.95 -13.31
C GLY A 165 -2.01 -20.65 -12.71
N ALA A 166 -3.02 -19.92 -12.22
CA ALA A 166 -4.27 -20.53 -11.75
C ALA A 166 -5.17 -20.93 -12.93
N ARG A 167 -5.82 -22.10 -12.82
CA ARG A 167 -6.87 -22.52 -13.75
C ARG A 167 -8.20 -21.90 -13.35
N ILE A 168 -8.93 -21.39 -14.35
CA ILE A 168 -10.25 -20.78 -14.15
C ILE A 168 -11.29 -21.86 -14.46
N GLU A 169 -11.46 -22.77 -13.52
CA GLU A 169 -12.35 -23.94 -13.63
C GLU A 169 -13.30 -23.96 -12.44
N ARG A 170 -14.48 -24.57 -12.62
CA ARG A 170 -15.49 -24.69 -11.56
C ARG A 170 -14.87 -25.19 -10.26
N GLY A 171 -15.16 -24.51 -9.16
CA GLY A 171 -14.71 -24.89 -7.81
C GLY A 171 -13.29 -24.43 -7.46
N GLN A 172 -12.50 -23.94 -8.44
CA GLN A 172 -11.21 -23.31 -8.15
C GLN A 172 -11.40 -21.94 -7.50
N VAL A 173 -10.40 -21.54 -6.71
CA VAL A 173 -10.38 -20.23 -6.06
C VAL A 173 -9.59 -19.24 -6.90
N VAL A 174 -10.24 -18.13 -7.23
CA VAL A 174 -9.62 -16.93 -7.78
C VAL A 174 -9.53 -15.91 -6.66
N LEU A 175 -8.36 -15.29 -6.48
CA LEU A 175 -8.19 -14.18 -5.57
C LEU A 175 -8.40 -12.87 -6.31
N VAL A 176 -9.28 -12.01 -5.81
CA VAL A 176 -9.53 -10.68 -6.36
C VAL A 176 -8.87 -9.65 -5.43
N PRO A 177 -7.81 -8.93 -5.86
CA PRO A 177 -7.15 -7.93 -5.02
C PRO A 177 -7.97 -6.63 -5.01
N LEU A 178 -8.71 -6.39 -3.94
CA LEU A 178 -9.56 -5.20 -3.79
C LEU A 178 -8.80 -4.10 -3.06
N PHE A 179 -8.41 -3.06 -3.81
CA PHE A 179 -7.63 -1.92 -3.33
C PHE A 179 -8.49 -0.75 -2.85
N ASP A 180 -9.78 -0.78 -3.15
CA ASP A 180 -10.76 0.30 -2.96
C ASP A 180 -11.70 0.06 -1.76
N LEU A 181 -11.54 -1.05 -1.02
CA LEU A 181 -12.29 -1.31 0.22
C LEU A 181 -11.72 -0.53 1.41
N ARG A 182 -11.64 0.79 1.28
CA ARG A 182 -11.36 1.69 2.40
C ARG A 182 -12.67 1.97 3.14
N LEU A 183 -12.64 1.94 4.48
CA LEU A 183 -13.80 2.37 5.26
C LEU A 183 -14.05 3.85 5.00
N ALA A 184 -15.31 4.19 4.77
CA ALA A 184 -15.79 5.54 4.49
C ALA A 184 -16.98 5.89 5.38
N GLY A 185 -17.34 7.18 5.39
CA GLY A 185 -18.57 7.69 6.00
C GLY A 185 -18.75 7.29 7.47
N GLU A 186 -19.96 6.85 7.82
CA GLU A 186 -20.30 6.37 9.17
C GLU A 186 -19.46 5.17 9.60
N GLY A 187 -19.13 4.28 8.66
CA GLY A 187 -18.34 3.09 8.94
C GLY A 187 -16.93 3.40 9.46
N GLN A 188 -16.31 4.46 8.94
CA GLN A 188 -15.02 4.95 9.44
C GLN A 188 -15.15 5.56 10.85
N MET A 189 -16.24 6.30 11.12
CA MET A 189 -16.48 6.90 12.44
C MET A 189 -16.83 5.86 13.52
N GLN A 190 -17.52 4.79 13.12
CA GLN A 190 -17.90 3.68 14.01
C GLN A 190 -16.74 2.72 14.30
N ALA A 191 -15.76 2.62 13.40
CA ALA A 191 -14.59 1.80 13.62
C ALA A 191 -13.80 2.33 14.81
N SER A 192 -13.77 1.55 15.90
CA SER A 192 -13.11 1.99 17.13
C SER A 192 -11.66 2.40 16.86
N ALA A 193 -11.18 3.44 17.55
CA ALA A 193 -9.78 3.83 17.48
C ALA A 193 -8.82 2.69 17.86
N ALA A 194 -9.28 1.70 18.63
CA ALA A 194 -8.53 0.48 18.94
C ALA A 194 -8.41 -0.45 17.73
N PHE A 195 -9.49 -0.67 16.99
CA PHE A 195 -9.48 -1.43 15.74
C PHE A 195 -8.61 -0.75 14.67
N MET A 196 -8.78 0.56 14.50
CA MET A 196 -7.97 1.33 13.56
C MET A 196 -6.47 1.22 13.89
N ARG A 197 -6.08 1.35 15.17
CA ARG A 197 -4.69 1.12 15.60
C ARG A 197 -4.21 -0.31 15.36
N ALA A 198 -5.03 -1.31 15.64
CA ALA A 198 -4.70 -2.72 15.39
C ALA A 198 -4.54 -3.04 13.89
N ALA A 199 -5.29 -2.37 13.01
CA ALA A 199 -5.24 -2.51 11.55
C ALA A 199 -4.11 -1.74 10.87
N GLY A 200 -3.16 -1.19 11.64
CA GLY A 200 -2.08 -0.37 11.12
C GLY A 200 -2.48 1.08 10.84
N GLY A 201 -3.65 1.53 11.31
CA GLY A 201 -4.03 2.95 11.44
C GLY A 201 -4.36 3.69 10.14
N GLY A 202 -3.69 3.38 9.03
CA GLY A 202 -3.82 4.05 7.74
C GLY A 202 -3.43 5.53 7.75
N ALA A 203 -3.04 6.08 8.90
CA ALA A 203 -2.78 7.50 9.09
C ALA A 203 -1.47 7.93 8.42
N ALA A 204 -0.42 7.09 8.51
CA ALA A 204 0.82 7.36 7.79
C ALA A 204 0.60 7.20 6.28
N LYS A 205 -0.18 6.19 5.86
CA LYS A 205 -0.58 6.06 4.44
C LYS A 205 -1.39 7.26 3.95
N ALA A 206 -2.29 7.79 4.78
CA ALA A 206 -3.09 8.96 4.44
C ALA A 206 -2.23 10.22 4.28
N ALA A 207 -1.27 10.44 5.18
CA ALA A 207 -0.31 11.54 5.07
C ALA A 207 0.56 11.41 3.80
N GLN A 208 1.01 10.20 3.47
CA GLN A 208 1.72 9.93 2.22
C GLN A 208 0.83 10.20 0.99
N ASP A 209 -0.44 9.79 1.01
CA ASP A 209 -1.39 10.05 -0.07
C ASP A 209 -1.66 11.55 -0.26
N GLU A 210 -1.72 12.32 0.83
CA GLU A 210 -1.86 13.77 0.80
C GLU A 210 -0.64 14.43 0.14
N VAL A 211 0.58 14.04 0.54
CA VAL A 211 1.81 14.55 -0.07
C VAL A 211 1.86 14.19 -1.55
N GLU A 212 1.55 12.95 -1.91
CA GLU A 212 1.48 12.48 -3.29
C GLU A 212 0.53 13.34 -4.15
N SER A 213 -0.63 13.71 -3.58
CA SER A 213 -1.60 14.57 -4.27
C SER A 213 -1.12 16.02 -4.45
N ALA A 214 -0.19 16.47 -3.61
CA ALA A 214 0.39 17.81 -3.67
C ALA A 214 1.61 17.91 -4.60
N LEU A 215 2.29 16.80 -4.91
CA LEU A 215 3.47 16.79 -5.79
C LEU A 215 3.24 17.44 -7.17
N PRO A 216 2.11 17.20 -7.88
CA PRO A 216 1.87 17.84 -9.17
C PRO A 216 1.86 19.37 -9.09
N LYS A 217 1.35 19.92 -7.98
CA LYS A 217 1.34 21.37 -7.76
C LYS A 217 2.76 21.92 -7.54
N LEU A 218 3.60 21.21 -6.79
CA LEU A 218 5.01 21.58 -6.62
C LEU A 218 5.73 21.61 -7.96
N ILE A 219 5.59 20.55 -8.76
CA ILE A 219 6.19 20.45 -10.10
C ILE A 219 5.68 21.58 -11.01
N GLU A 220 4.38 21.87 -10.97
CA GLU A 220 3.77 22.96 -11.74
C GLU A 220 4.32 24.34 -11.33
N GLN A 221 4.52 24.59 -10.03
CA GLN A 221 5.08 25.85 -9.55
C GLN A 221 6.51 26.06 -10.06
N VAL A 222 7.35 25.03 -10.00
CA VAL A 222 8.71 25.07 -10.58
C VAL A 222 8.64 25.33 -12.09
N ALA A 223 7.76 24.63 -12.81
CA ALA A 223 7.58 24.81 -14.25
C ALA A 223 7.09 26.21 -14.64
N LYS A 224 6.31 26.87 -13.77
CA LYS A 224 5.81 28.24 -13.95
C LYS A 224 6.75 29.33 -13.40
N ALA A 225 7.96 28.96 -12.98
CA ALA A 225 8.94 29.86 -12.35
C ALA A 225 8.44 30.52 -11.06
N GLN A 226 7.51 29.88 -10.34
CA GLN A 226 6.99 30.29 -9.03
C GLN A 226 7.88 29.71 -7.93
N PHE A 227 9.17 30.06 -7.94
CA PHE A 227 10.19 29.37 -7.16
C PHE A 227 10.06 29.60 -5.64
N ALA A 228 9.65 30.80 -5.21
CA ALA A 228 9.44 31.08 -3.79
C ALA A 228 8.28 30.23 -3.22
N GLU A 229 7.20 30.11 -3.97
CA GLU A 229 6.05 29.28 -3.62
C GLU A 229 6.42 27.79 -3.65
N ALA A 230 7.21 27.36 -4.63
CA ALA A 230 7.72 25.99 -4.73
C ALA A 230 8.59 25.63 -3.51
N VAL A 231 9.50 26.52 -3.09
CA VAL A 231 10.32 26.32 -1.89
C VAL A 231 9.46 26.21 -0.63
N ALA A 232 8.47 27.09 -0.48
CA ALA A 232 7.56 27.07 0.65
C ALA A 232 6.71 25.79 0.69
N LEU A 233 6.22 25.32 -0.46
CA LEU A 233 5.45 24.08 -0.56
C LEU A 233 6.35 22.85 -0.33
N GLY A 234 7.49 22.76 -1.01
CA GLY A 234 8.40 21.62 -0.90
C GLY A 234 8.88 21.38 0.53
N ASN A 235 9.32 22.42 1.24
CA ASN A 235 9.72 22.29 2.65
C ASN A 235 8.56 21.89 3.57
N ARG A 236 7.34 22.37 3.30
CA ARG A 236 6.15 21.92 4.02
C ARG A 236 5.88 20.43 3.79
N LEU A 237 6.03 19.96 2.56
CA LEU A 237 5.85 18.55 2.23
C LEU A 237 6.94 17.68 2.86
N LEU A 238 8.20 18.11 2.90
CA LEU A 238 9.27 17.41 3.62
C LEU A 238 9.04 17.33 5.13
N GLY A 239 8.32 18.30 5.69
CA GLY A 239 7.91 18.28 7.10
C GLY A 239 6.79 17.28 7.42
N ALA A 240 6.19 16.63 6.42
CA ALA A 240 5.19 15.60 6.64
C ALA A 240 5.83 14.31 7.20
N GLN A 241 5.10 13.60 8.05
CA GLN A 241 5.60 12.35 8.64
C GLN A 241 5.51 11.18 7.65
N SER A 242 6.47 10.26 7.73
CA SER A 242 6.44 8.96 7.05
C SER A 242 6.42 9.02 5.51
N LEU A 243 7.16 9.94 4.90
CA LEU A 243 7.33 10.02 3.44
C LEU A 243 8.02 8.77 2.88
N SER A 244 7.67 8.39 1.65
CA SER A 244 8.48 7.42 0.88
C SER A 244 9.70 8.10 0.25
N SER A 245 10.76 7.35 0.01
CA SER A 245 11.97 7.82 -0.68
C SER A 245 11.65 8.37 -2.06
N THR A 246 10.68 7.80 -2.77
CA THR A 246 10.27 8.31 -4.10
C THR A 246 9.69 9.72 -3.98
N GLN A 247 8.89 9.97 -2.93
CA GLN A 247 8.32 11.30 -2.67
C GLN A 247 9.42 12.28 -2.25
N VAL A 248 10.29 11.89 -1.32
CA VAL A 248 11.41 12.75 -0.87
C VAL A 248 12.30 13.10 -2.05
N VAL A 249 12.73 12.12 -2.87
CA VAL A 249 13.55 12.36 -4.07
C VAL A 249 12.85 13.32 -5.03
N THR A 250 11.54 13.18 -5.23
CA THR A 250 10.79 14.11 -6.10
C THR A 250 10.79 15.52 -5.53
N ILE A 251 10.48 15.68 -4.24
CA ILE A 251 10.44 17.00 -3.59
C ILE A 251 11.83 17.65 -3.61
N GLU A 252 12.87 16.91 -3.25
CA GLU A 252 14.24 17.42 -3.20
C GLU A 252 14.75 17.83 -4.58
N LYS A 253 14.39 17.10 -5.65
CA LYS A 253 14.72 17.51 -7.01
C LYS A 253 14.07 18.83 -7.39
N GLU A 254 12.78 18.99 -7.11
CA GLU A 254 12.05 20.23 -7.42
C GLU A 254 12.57 21.41 -6.57
N LEU A 255 12.89 21.17 -5.29
CA LEU A 255 13.55 22.16 -4.43
C LEU A 255 14.92 22.56 -4.97
N ALA A 256 15.74 21.60 -5.40
CA ALA A 256 17.05 21.90 -5.95
C ALA A 256 16.96 22.80 -7.20
N VAL A 257 16.01 22.52 -8.10
CA VAL A 257 15.74 23.39 -9.26
C VAL A 257 15.33 24.79 -8.83
N ALA A 258 14.41 24.91 -7.87
CA ALA A 258 13.97 26.20 -7.36
C ALA A 258 15.10 26.98 -6.66
N TYR A 259 15.96 26.31 -5.89
CA TYR A 259 17.11 26.93 -5.24
C TYR A 259 18.16 27.43 -6.22
N VAL A 260 18.42 26.70 -7.32
CA VAL A 260 19.29 27.20 -8.40
C VAL A 260 18.73 28.49 -8.99
N ALA A 261 17.42 28.54 -9.26
CA ALA A 261 16.78 29.72 -9.82
C ALA A 261 16.74 30.92 -8.86
N LEU A 262 16.82 30.66 -7.54
CA LEU A 262 16.91 31.68 -6.50
C LEU A 262 18.36 32.02 -6.10
N GLU A 263 19.34 31.58 -6.87
CA GLU A 263 20.78 31.81 -6.62
C GLU A 263 21.27 31.27 -5.26
N ARG A 264 20.61 30.20 -4.76
CA ARG A 264 20.96 29.49 -3.52
C ARG A 264 21.65 28.17 -3.83
N ALA A 265 22.86 28.26 -4.37
CA ALA A 265 23.65 27.10 -4.78
C ALA A 265 23.93 26.13 -3.63
N ASP A 266 24.17 26.65 -2.42
CA ASP A 266 24.36 25.89 -1.19
C ASP A 266 23.18 24.96 -0.89
N LEU A 267 21.95 25.50 -0.95
CA LEU A 267 20.73 24.75 -0.69
C LEU A 267 20.40 23.80 -1.83
N ALA A 268 20.64 24.20 -3.08
CA ALA A 268 20.42 23.34 -4.24
C ALA A 268 21.29 22.07 -4.18
N GLU A 269 22.57 22.22 -3.84
CA GLU A 269 23.48 21.09 -3.69
C GLU A 269 23.08 20.20 -2.50
N ALA A 270 22.66 20.79 -1.38
CA ALA A 270 22.16 20.03 -0.23
C ALA A 270 20.94 19.19 -0.60
N SER A 271 19.96 19.77 -1.29
CA SER A 271 18.77 19.04 -1.79
C SER A 271 19.14 17.93 -2.76
N PHE A 272 20.05 18.17 -3.72
CA PHE A 272 20.51 17.10 -4.61
C PHE A 272 21.27 15.98 -3.88
N ARG A 273 22.09 16.31 -2.87
CA ARG A 273 22.75 15.31 -2.03
C ARG A 273 21.73 14.46 -1.27
N ALA A 274 20.68 15.09 -0.71
CA ALA A 274 19.59 14.37 -0.05
C ALA A 274 18.87 13.41 -1.02
N ALA A 275 18.57 13.86 -2.23
CA ALA A 275 17.99 13.01 -3.28
C ALA A 275 18.91 11.85 -3.67
N LEU A 276 20.21 12.10 -3.85
CA LEU A 276 21.21 11.08 -4.20
C LEU A 276 21.46 10.07 -3.08
N ALA A 277 21.36 10.49 -1.81
CA ALA A 277 21.47 9.58 -0.67
C ALA A 277 20.38 8.51 -0.67
N LEU A 278 19.17 8.86 -1.13
CA LEU A 278 18.04 7.94 -1.27
C LEU A 278 18.05 7.19 -2.60
N GLN A 279 18.47 7.85 -3.67
CA GLN A 279 18.56 7.27 -5.00
C GLN A 279 19.95 7.52 -5.62
N PRO A 280 20.95 6.67 -5.32
CA PRO A 280 22.33 6.87 -5.80
C PRO A 280 22.50 6.84 -7.33
N ASN A 281 21.57 6.19 -8.04
CA ASN A 281 21.53 6.12 -9.49
C ASN A 281 20.61 7.18 -10.13
N LEU A 282 20.24 8.22 -9.38
CA LEU A 282 19.47 9.34 -9.92
C LEU A 282 20.27 10.01 -11.05
N GLU A 283 19.58 10.27 -12.15
CA GLU A 283 20.10 11.03 -13.28
C GLU A 283 19.07 12.08 -13.70
N LEU A 284 19.56 13.21 -14.20
CA LEU A 284 18.73 14.27 -14.77
C LEU A 284 18.73 14.19 -16.30
N ASP A 285 17.64 14.60 -16.92
CA ASP A 285 17.54 14.67 -18.38
C ASP A 285 18.40 15.83 -18.89
N THR A 286 19.53 15.52 -19.54
CA THR A 286 20.49 16.53 -20.01
C THR A 286 19.95 17.43 -21.11
N VAL A 287 18.88 17.03 -21.80
CA VAL A 287 18.25 17.83 -22.87
C VAL A 287 17.23 18.80 -22.28
N ARG A 288 16.52 18.38 -21.23
CA ARG A 288 15.42 19.15 -20.63
C ARG A 288 15.80 19.96 -19.39
N THR A 289 16.97 19.71 -18.82
CA THR A 289 17.46 20.36 -17.60
C THR A 289 18.40 21.51 -17.93
N SER A 290 18.28 22.64 -17.23
CA SER A 290 19.14 23.81 -17.49
C SER A 290 20.61 23.51 -17.14
N PRO A 291 21.58 24.15 -17.82
CA PRO A 291 23.00 23.96 -17.54
C PRO A 291 23.39 24.24 -16.08
N GLN A 292 22.81 25.29 -15.46
CA GLN A 292 23.06 25.64 -14.06
C GLN A 292 22.56 24.57 -13.08
N VAL A 293 21.41 23.96 -13.37
CA VAL A 293 20.86 22.86 -12.57
C VAL A 293 21.72 21.61 -12.72
N LEU A 294 22.15 21.28 -13.95
CA LEU A 294 23.09 20.18 -14.19
C LEU A 294 24.42 20.39 -13.47
N GLU A 295 24.93 21.61 -13.44
CA GLU A 295 26.16 21.95 -12.73
C GLU A 295 26.04 21.73 -11.22
N ALA A 296 24.96 22.23 -10.61
CA ALA A 296 24.68 21.99 -9.19
C ALA A 296 24.52 20.49 -8.88
N PHE A 297 23.82 19.75 -9.74
CA PHE A 297 23.66 18.30 -9.60
C PHE A 297 25.01 17.56 -9.69
N ASN A 298 25.87 17.95 -10.63
CA ASN A 298 27.20 17.36 -10.77
C ASN A 298 28.11 17.69 -9.58
N ARG A 299 28.01 18.89 -8.99
CA ARG A 299 28.71 19.23 -7.73
C ARG A 299 28.20 18.39 -6.56
N ALA A 300 26.88 18.16 -6.47
CA ALA A 300 26.30 17.31 -5.44
C ALA A 300 26.77 15.84 -5.50
N LYS A 301 27.14 15.33 -6.69
CA LYS A 301 27.76 14.00 -6.86
C LYS A 301 29.20 13.92 -6.31
N GLN A 302 29.89 15.05 -6.17
CA GLN A 302 31.25 15.07 -5.65
C GLN A 302 31.26 15.01 -4.12
N PRO A 303 32.22 14.31 -3.50
CA PRO A 303 32.41 14.36 -2.04
C PRO A 303 32.61 15.82 -1.61
N ALA A 304 32.06 16.19 -0.45
CA ALA A 304 32.31 17.52 0.11
C ALA A 304 33.84 17.69 0.29
N GLN A 305 34.38 18.79 -0.22
CA GLN A 305 35.76 19.16 0.08
C GLN A 305 35.75 19.77 1.48
N ASP A 306 36.26 19.02 2.45
CA ASP A 306 36.52 19.50 3.82
C ASP A 306 37.64 20.55 3.84
#